data_AF-A0A2H0PEV4-F1
#
_entry.id   AF-A0A2H0PEV4-F1
#
_cell.length_a   1.000
_cell.length_b   1.000
_cell.length_c   1.000
_cell.angle_alpha   90.00
_cell.angle_beta   90.00
_cell.angle_gamma   90.00
#
_symmetry.space_group_name_H-M   'P 1'
#
loop_
_entity.id
_entity.type
_entity.pdbx_description
1 polymer ?
#
loop_
_entity_poly.entity_id
_entity_poly.type
_entity_poly.pdbx_seq_one_letter_code
_entity_poly.pdbx_strand_id
1 'polypeptide(L)'
;MNRYALILLTALTMVMGCASSNPQHKAKESALTQGMTKKYIYPGQTTQTNVLEIFGPPDLVSHRGGKEVWTYDKITQNVSSSGGFVTILIAGYNKSSYESRNRSSMLIIYFDKNEVVEDYKLSVSNF
;
A
#
# COMPACT_ATOMS: atom_id res chain seq x y z
N MET A 1 -10.40 22.56 -54.03
CA MET A 1 -9.50 22.85 -52.89
C MET A 1 -9.93 22.17 -51.57
N ASN A 2 -10.76 21.12 -51.59
CA ASN A 2 -11.38 20.59 -50.35
C ASN A 2 -10.75 19.30 -49.79
N ARG A 3 -9.91 18.59 -50.55
CA ARG A 3 -9.33 17.30 -50.14
C ARG A 3 -8.18 17.43 -49.14
N TYR A 4 -7.34 18.46 -49.28
CA TYR A 4 -6.24 18.73 -48.34
C TYR A 4 -6.74 19.33 -47.01
N ALA A 5 -7.83 20.10 -47.05
CA ALA A 5 -8.47 20.62 -45.84
C ALA A 5 -9.05 19.51 -44.96
N LEU A 6 -9.62 18.47 -45.57
CA LEU A 6 -10.19 17.32 -44.87
C LEU A 6 -9.09 16.43 -44.24
N ILE A 7 -7.94 16.30 -44.90
CA ILE A 7 -6.76 15.56 -44.41
C ILE A 7 -6.09 16.31 -43.24
N LEU A 8 -5.98 17.64 -43.32
CA LEU A 8 -5.46 18.48 -42.23
C LEU A 8 -6.36 18.44 -40.99
N LEU A 9 -7.69 18.37 -41.17
CA LEU A 9 -8.65 18.34 -40.07
C LEU A 9 -8.64 17.00 -39.31
N THR A 10 -8.40 15.88 -40.00
CA THR A 10 -8.30 14.55 -39.39
C THR A 10 -6.96 14.31 -38.70
N ALA A 11 -5.88 14.93 -39.18
CA ALA A 11 -4.58 14.89 -38.50
C ALA A 11 -4.58 15.64 -37.16
N LEU A 12 -5.40 16.69 -37.02
CA LEU A 12 -5.46 17.52 -35.81
C LEU A 12 -6.16 16.82 -34.63
N THR A 13 -7.04 15.84 -34.90
CA THR A 13 -7.78 15.12 -33.85
C THR A 13 -6.98 14.01 -33.16
N MET A 14 -5.81 13.64 -33.68
CA MET A 14 -4.99 12.54 -33.12
C MET A 14 -4.11 12.93 -31.91
N VAL A 15 -4.08 14.21 -31.51
CA VAL A 15 -3.19 14.68 -30.42
C VAL A 15 -3.90 14.76 -29.05
N MET A 16 -5.17 14.37 -28.95
CA MET A 16 -5.85 14.24 -27.66
C MET A 16 -5.51 12.92 -26.97
N GLY A 17 -4.25 12.79 -26.53
CA GLY A 17 -3.83 11.75 -25.60
C GLY A 17 -4.28 12.11 -24.19
N CYS A 18 -5.22 11.35 -23.63
CA CYS A 18 -5.55 11.44 -22.21
C CYS A 18 -4.37 10.90 -21.39
N ALA A 19 -3.54 11.81 -20.86
CA ALA A 19 -2.59 11.45 -19.81
C ALA A 19 -3.38 11.15 -18.53
N SER A 20 -3.70 9.87 -18.29
CA SER A 20 -4.18 9.43 -16.98
C SER A 20 -3.04 9.60 -15.97
N SER A 21 -3.06 10.71 -15.24
CA SER A 21 -2.28 10.85 -14.02
C SER A 21 -2.85 9.84 -13.03
N ASN A 22 -2.22 8.67 -12.90
CA ASN A 22 -2.48 7.78 -11.79
C ASN A 22 -2.10 8.57 -10.53
N PRO A 23 -3.03 8.93 -9.63
CA PRO A 23 -2.65 9.54 -8.37
C PRO A 23 -1.88 8.45 -7.64
N GLN A 24 -0.55 8.53 -7.72
CA GLN A 24 0.34 7.74 -6.89
C GLN A 24 0.02 8.19 -5.47
N HIS A 25 -0.90 7.47 -4.84
CA HIS A 25 -1.23 7.60 -3.44
C HIS A 25 0.11 7.45 -2.75
N LYS A 26 0.69 8.59 -2.34
CA LYS A 26 1.87 8.63 -1.49
C LYS A 26 1.41 7.93 -0.23
N ALA A 27 1.57 6.61 -0.20
CA ALA A 27 1.31 5.80 0.96
C ALA A 27 2.16 6.44 2.04
N LYS A 28 1.50 7.20 2.92
CA LYS A 28 2.08 7.75 4.14
C LYS A 28 2.85 6.59 4.72
N GLU A 29 4.19 6.68 4.81
CA GLU A 29 5.04 5.55 5.17
C GLU A 29 4.51 4.97 6.47
N SER A 30 3.72 3.90 6.33
CA SER A 30 2.86 3.47 7.43
C SER A 30 3.76 2.81 8.45
N ALA A 31 3.72 3.35 9.68
CA ALA A 31 4.48 2.87 10.83
C ALA A 31 4.16 1.40 11.19
N LEU A 32 3.16 0.77 10.56
CA LEU A 32 2.86 -0.65 10.66
C LEU A 32 3.92 -1.49 9.94
N THR A 33 5.12 -1.54 10.53
CA THR A 33 6.19 -2.45 10.16
C THR A 33 6.55 -3.30 11.38
N GLN A 34 7.05 -4.51 11.13
CA GLN A 34 7.48 -5.41 12.20
C GLN A 34 8.49 -4.78 13.17
N GLY A 35 9.40 -3.93 12.67
CA GLY A 35 10.38 -3.23 13.51
C GLY A 35 9.73 -2.19 14.41
N MET A 36 8.81 -1.40 13.88
CA MET A 36 8.10 -0.38 14.65
C MET A 36 7.18 -0.99 15.71
N THR A 37 6.44 -2.05 15.38
CA THR A 37 5.63 -2.81 16.35
C THR A 37 6.49 -3.26 17.54
N LYS A 38 7.63 -3.91 17.28
CA LYS A 38 8.54 -4.38 18.34
C LYS A 38 9.21 -3.26 19.14
N LYS A 39 9.38 -2.07 18.53
CA LYS A 39 10.03 -0.92 19.16
C LYS A 39 9.09 -0.15 20.10
N TYR A 40 7.79 -0.17 19.84
CA TYR A 40 6.85 0.74 20.50
C TYR A 40 5.77 0.03 21.33
N ILE A 41 5.56 -1.26 21.12
CA ILE A 41 4.55 -2.03 21.86
C ILE A 41 5.23 -2.89 22.92
N TYR A 42 5.02 -2.52 24.18
CA TYR A 42 5.49 -3.19 25.37
C TYR A 42 4.28 -3.59 26.23
N PRO A 43 3.95 -4.89 26.31
CA PRO A 43 2.91 -5.38 27.19
C PRO A 43 3.10 -4.92 28.65
N GLY A 44 2.02 -4.47 29.28
CA GLY A 44 2.00 -3.91 30.62
C GLY A 44 2.49 -2.46 30.74
N GLN A 45 2.89 -1.82 29.64
CA GLN A 45 3.40 -0.43 29.66
C GLN A 45 2.75 0.47 28.61
N THR A 46 2.67 0.02 27.36
CA THR A 46 2.10 0.82 26.28
C THR A 46 0.59 0.98 26.47
N THR A 47 0.08 2.20 26.43
CA THR A 47 -1.36 2.49 26.54
C THR A 47 -2.03 2.60 25.16
N GLN A 48 -3.36 2.52 25.12
CA GLN A 48 -4.14 2.83 23.91
C GLN A 48 -3.79 4.18 23.30
N THR A 49 -3.63 5.20 24.15
CA THR A 49 -3.24 6.55 23.70
C THR A 49 -1.88 6.52 22.99
N ASN A 50 -0.88 5.83 23.55
CA ASN A 50 0.41 5.70 22.89
C ASN A 50 0.30 4.95 21.56
N VAL A 51 -0.53 3.91 21.48
CA VAL A 51 -0.76 3.17 20.23
C VAL A 51 -1.37 4.10 19.17
N LEU A 52 -2.37 4.92 19.52
CA LEU A 52 -2.98 5.89 18.60
C LEU A 52 -2.00 6.94 18.11
N GLU A 53 -1.14 7.46 19.00
CA GLU A 53 -0.13 8.45 18.62
C GLU A 53 0.91 7.89 17.64
N ILE A 54 1.26 6.62 17.78
CA ILE A 54 2.34 5.97 17.02
C ILE A 54 1.83 5.38 15.71
N PHE A 55 0.70 4.66 15.76
CA PHE A 55 0.16 3.90 14.63
C PHE A 55 -1.06 4.56 13.98
N GLY A 56 -1.68 5.55 14.64
CA GLY A 56 -2.93 6.14 14.19
C GLY A 56 -4.16 5.34 14.63
N PRO A 57 -5.36 5.69 14.14
CA PRO A 57 -6.57 4.94 14.42
C PRO A 57 -6.49 3.52 13.83
N PRO A 58 -7.05 2.49 14.51
CA PRO A 58 -7.09 1.13 13.99
C PRO A 58 -8.09 0.98 12.85
N ASP A 59 -7.87 -0.04 12.04
CA ASP A 59 -8.79 -0.43 10.95
C ASP A 59 -10.04 -1.11 11.51
N LEU A 60 -9.92 -1.83 12.65
CA LEU A 60 -11.04 -2.46 13.34
C LEU A 60 -10.86 -2.46 14.86
N VAL A 61 -11.90 -2.06 15.58
CA VAL A 61 -12.04 -2.25 17.03
C VAL A 61 -13.07 -3.34 17.30
N SER A 62 -12.72 -4.31 18.14
CA SER A 62 -13.61 -5.41 18.52
C SER A 62 -13.46 -5.74 20.01
N HIS A 63 -14.41 -6.49 20.56
CA HIS A 63 -14.37 -6.94 21.94
C HIS A 63 -14.36 -8.47 22.00
N ARG A 64 -13.38 -9.06 22.70
CA ARG A 64 -13.29 -10.52 22.88
C ARG A 64 -12.99 -10.86 24.33
N GLY A 65 -13.87 -11.65 24.97
CA GLY A 65 -13.67 -12.10 26.36
C GLY A 65 -13.53 -10.95 27.35
N GLY A 66 -14.26 -9.84 27.13
CA GLY A 66 -14.18 -8.64 27.99
C GLY A 66 -12.98 -7.73 27.73
N LYS A 67 -12.17 -8.02 26.70
CA LYS A 67 -11.01 -7.21 26.31
C LYS A 67 -11.28 -6.46 25.03
N GLU A 68 -10.78 -5.23 24.96
CA GLU A 68 -10.78 -4.46 23.72
C GLU A 68 -9.61 -4.90 22.83
N VAL A 69 -9.88 -5.08 21.55
CA VAL A 69 -8.95 -5.62 20.57
C VAL A 69 -8.92 -4.73 19.35
N TRP A 70 -7.75 -4.19 19.04
CA TRP A 70 -7.53 -3.35 17.86
C TRP A 70 -6.79 -4.13 16.80
N THR A 71 -7.27 -4.07 15.56
CA THR A 71 -6.63 -4.67 14.39
C THR A 71 -6.18 -3.57 13.45
N TYR A 72 -4.96 -3.74 12.95
CA TYR A 72 -4.37 -2.94 11.90
C TYR A 72 -3.97 -3.84 10.74
N ASP A 73 -4.30 -3.46 9.51
CA ASP A 73 -3.94 -4.20 8.30
C ASP A 73 -3.24 -3.33 7.26
N LYS A 74 -2.26 -3.93 6.57
CA LYS A 74 -1.49 -3.25 5.53
C LYS A 74 -1.17 -4.19 4.40
N ILE A 75 -1.64 -3.85 3.21
CA ILE A 75 -1.29 -4.53 1.96
C ILE A 75 -0.42 -3.59 1.13
N THR A 76 0.83 -3.97 0.90
CA THR A 76 1.78 -3.25 0.04
C THR A 76 1.94 -4.02 -1.27
N GLN A 77 1.69 -3.37 -2.40
CA GLN A 77 1.94 -3.94 -3.73
C GLN A 77 3.25 -3.38 -4.26
N ASN A 78 4.26 -4.22 -4.45
CA ASN A 78 5.50 -3.82 -5.11
C ASN A 78 5.42 -4.26 -6.57
N VAL A 79 5.35 -3.28 -7.47
CA VAL A 79 5.46 -3.50 -8.92
C VAL A 79 6.91 -3.22 -9.31
N SER A 80 7.72 -4.27 -9.47
CA SER A 80 9.07 -4.10 -10.03
C SER A 80 8.99 -4.07 -11.55
N SER A 81 9.11 -2.88 -12.13
CA SER A 81 9.31 -2.70 -13.57
C SER A 81 10.81 -2.79 -13.88
N SER A 82 11.29 -3.93 -14.37
CA SER A 82 12.62 -4.03 -14.99
C SER A 82 12.57 -3.42 -16.40
N GLY A 83 12.51 -2.09 -16.49
CA GLY A 83 12.43 -1.35 -17.75
C GLY A 83 13.61 -0.40 -17.89
N GLY A 84 14.71 -0.85 -18.50
CA GLY A 84 15.89 -0.02 -18.74
C GLY A 84 16.81 -0.58 -19.83
N PHE A 85 16.68 0.00 -21.03
CA PHE A 85 17.69 0.13 -22.09
C PHE A 85 18.01 -0.98 -23.12
N VAL A 86 17.58 -2.24 -22.99
CA VAL A 86 18.03 -3.30 -23.93
C VAL A 86 17.11 -3.53 -25.14
N THR A 87 15.94 -2.87 -25.20
CA THR A 87 14.83 -3.32 -26.06
C THR A 87 14.77 -2.70 -27.47
N ILE A 88 15.60 -1.72 -27.81
CA ILE A 88 15.49 -1.04 -29.11
C ILE A 88 16.13 -1.84 -30.27
N LEU A 89 16.93 -2.88 -29.99
CA LEU A 89 17.71 -3.57 -31.03
C LEU A 89 17.16 -4.94 -31.47
N ILE A 90 16.11 -5.49 -30.86
CA ILE A 90 15.61 -6.83 -31.20
C ILE A 90 14.14 -6.78 -31.58
N ALA A 91 13.88 -6.96 -32.87
CA ALA A 91 12.58 -6.98 -33.50
C ALA A 91 11.64 -8.04 -32.89
N GLY A 92 10.46 -7.60 -32.44
CA GLY A 92 9.28 -8.44 -32.28
C GLY A 92 9.21 -9.24 -30.98
N TYR A 93 8.18 -8.95 -30.17
CA TYR A 93 7.73 -9.71 -28.99
C TYR A 93 8.51 -9.47 -27.68
N ASN A 94 8.20 -8.35 -27.03
CA ASN A 94 8.54 -8.15 -25.62
C ASN A 94 7.40 -8.67 -24.73
N LYS A 95 7.57 -9.84 -24.13
CA LYS A 95 6.76 -10.26 -22.99
C LYS A 95 7.44 -9.69 -21.73
N SER A 96 7.13 -8.45 -21.37
CA SER A 96 7.52 -7.88 -20.07
C SER A 96 6.91 -8.77 -18.98
N SER A 97 7.74 -9.54 -18.27
CA SER A 97 7.30 -10.29 -17.10
C SER A 97 7.14 -9.31 -15.93
N TYR A 98 5.91 -8.89 -15.69
CA TYR A 98 5.54 -8.13 -14.51
C TYR A 98 5.54 -9.08 -13.30
N GLU A 99 6.56 -9.01 -12.44
CA GLU A 99 6.52 -9.66 -11.14
C GLU A 99 5.87 -8.68 -10.15
N SER A 100 4.60 -8.91 -9.84
CA SER A 100 3.89 -8.20 -8.76
C SER A 100 4.10 -8.98 -7.48
N ARG A 101 4.82 -8.40 -6.52
CA ARG A 101 4.98 -9.01 -5.19
C ARG A 101 4.16 -8.25 -4.17
N ASN A 102 3.17 -8.91 -3.61
CA ASN A 102 2.28 -8.34 -2.61
C ASN A 102 2.75 -8.76 -1.23
N ARG A 103 2.88 -7.79 -0.32
CA ARG A 103 3.19 -8.02 1.09
C ARG A 103 2.02 -7.60 1.94
N SER A 104 1.45 -8.52 2.70
CA SER A 104 0.40 -8.25 3.68
C SER A 104 0.96 -8.31 5.09
N SER A 105 0.60 -7.36 5.95
CA SER A 105 0.95 -7.31 7.37
C SER A 105 -0.29 -7.02 8.20
N MET A 106 -0.51 -7.77 9.28
CA MET A 106 -1.63 -7.60 10.20
C MET A 106 -1.12 -7.58 11.64
N LEU A 107 -1.48 -6.54 12.38
CA LEU A 107 -1.18 -6.39 13.79
C LEU A 107 -2.48 -6.39 14.59
N ILE A 108 -2.59 -7.29 15.57
CA ILE A 108 -3.72 -7.38 16.50
C ILE A 108 -3.18 -7.07 17.89
N ILE A 109 -3.77 -6.10 18.58
CA ILE A 109 -3.37 -5.66 19.92
C ILE A 109 -4.53 -5.91 20.86
N TYR A 110 -4.26 -6.55 22.00
CA TYR A 110 -5.22 -6.81 23.06
C TYR A 110 -4.95 -5.84 24.21
N PHE A 111 -5.99 -5.15 24.67
CA PHE A 111 -5.92 -4.24 25.81
C PHE A 111 -6.61 -4.85 27.02
N ASP A 112 -6.04 -4.58 28.19
CA ASP A 112 -6.69 -4.87 29.45
C ASP A 112 -7.77 -3.82 29.77
N LYS A 113 -8.43 -4.00 30.91
CA LYS A 113 -9.47 -3.08 31.40
C LYS A 113 -8.96 -1.68 31.76
N ASN A 114 -7.65 -1.48 31.86
CA ASN A 114 -7.01 -0.19 32.16
C ASN A 114 -6.45 0.47 30.89
N GLU A 115 -6.86 -0.02 29.71
CA GLU A 115 -6.42 0.50 28.41
C GLU A 115 -4.91 0.33 28.17
N VAL A 116 -4.29 -0.65 28.83
CA VAL A 116 -2.88 -1.02 28.68
C VAL A 116 -2.77 -2.26 27.81
N VAL A 117 -1.78 -2.30 26.92
CA VAL A 117 -1.51 -3.48 26.09
C VAL A 117 -1.24 -4.67 26.98
N GLU A 118 -2.06 -5.71 26.86
CA GLU A 118 -1.88 -6.98 27.55
C GLU A 118 -1.05 -7.94 26.68
N ASP A 119 -1.34 -8.00 25.38
CA ASP A 119 -0.64 -8.85 24.42
C ASP A 119 -0.81 -8.31 22.99
N TYR A 120 0.01 -8.78 22.04
CA TYR A 120 -0.18 -8.49 20.63
C TYR A 120 0.26 -9.65 19.72
N LYS A 121 -0.34 -9.72 18.54
CA LYS A 121 0.00 -10.68 17.48
C LYS A 121 0.33 -9.94 16.20
N LEU A 122 1.43 -10.32 15.57
CA LEU A 122 1.86 -9.78 14.30
C LEU A 122 2.00 -10.90 13.28
N SER A 123 1.29 -10.78 12.16
CA SER A 123 1.39 -11.66 11.00
C SER A 123 1.92 -10.90 9.80
N VAL A 124 2.86 -11.49 9.07
CA VAL A 124 3.42 -10.93 7.82
C VAL A 124 3.46 -12.04 6.78
N SER A 125 2.90 -11.78 5.61
CA SER A 125 2.87 -12.70 4.47
C SER A 125 3.37 -12.02 3.19
N ASN A 126 4.05 -12.79 2.34
CA ASN A 126 4.45 -12.37 1.00
C ASN A 126 3.84 -13.35 -0.01
N PHE A 127 3.20 -12.84 -1.05
CA PHE A 127 2.63 -13.63 -2.13
C PHE A 127 2.74 -12.93 -3.48
#